data_AF-A0A1A8FIB6-F1
#
_entry.id   AF-A0A1A8FIB6-F1
#
_cell.length_a   1.000
_cell.length_b   1.000
_cell.length_c   1.000
_cell.angle_alpha   90.00
_cell.angle_beta   90.00
_cell.angle_gamma   90.00
#
_symmetry.space_group_name_H-M   'P 1'
#
loop_
_entity.id
_entity.type
_entity.pdbx_description
1 polymer ?
#
loop_
_entity_poly.entity_id
_entity_poly.type
_entity_poly.pdbx_seq_one_letter_code
_entity_poly.pdbx_strand_id
1 'polypeptide(L)'
;MEQTLKLAEKNLGEMCSILASYTRKKAKLRDRADLLVAQLFDFSSTEDLEFQTGLKNLAEDLAMVQDYRQAQVDRLETKVVAPLKAYGEIVKNKKMDLKKLSSDLNREHKELQKLDRMRQKSPGDRQGIVSCSWLQHTKNQS
;
A
#
# COMPACT_ATOMS: atom_id res chain seq x y z
N MET A 1 1.20 11.07 -13.98
CA MET A 1 0.54 10.58 -12.73
C MET A 1 0.46 9.06 -12.67
N GLU A 2 -0.09 8.37 -13.69
CA GLU A 2 -0.21 6.90 -13.67
C GLU A 2 1.15 6.17 -13.63
N GLN A 3 2.14 6.61 -14.42
CA GLN A 3 3.50 6.06 -14.41
C GLN A 3 4.17 6.23 -13.04
N THR A 4 4.00 7.38 -12.41
CA THR A 4 4.52 7.69 -11.07
C THR A 4 3.95 6.73 -10.02
N LEU A 5 2.65 6.42 -10.09
CA LEU A 5 2.02 5.45 -9.19
C LEU A 5 2.51 4.03 -9.42
N LYS A 6 2.69 3.60 -10.68
CA LYS A 6 3.27 2.28 -11.01
C LYS A 6 4.68 2.12 -10.45
N LEU A 7 5.52 3.15 -10.58
CA LEU A 7 6.87 3.16 -10.02
C LEU A 7 6.85 3.09 -8.49
N ALA A 8 6.00 3.90 -7.85
CA ALA A 8 5.85 3.90 -6.40
C ALA A 8 5.40 2.52 -5.89
N GLU A 9 4.35 1.94 -6.49
CA GLU A 9 3.83 0.61 -6.16
C GLU A 9 4.92 -0.46 -6.20
N LYS A 10 5.70 -0.49 -7.29
CA LYS A 10 6.82 -1.42 -7.46
C LYS A 10 7.87 -1.25 -6.37
N ASN A 11 8.42 -0.03 -6.23
CA ASN A 11 9.52 0.23 -5.31
C ASN A 11 9.13 -0.05 -3.86
N LEU A 12 7.91 0.33 -3.46
CA LEU A 12 7.43 0.13 -2.10
C LEU A 12 7.13 -1.35 -1.82
N GLY A 13 6.63 -2.09 -2.82
CA GLY A 13 6.47 -3.54 -2.73
C GLY A 13 7.82 -4.25 -2.52
N GLU A 14 8.85 -3.86 -3.28
CA GLU A 14 10.21 -4.40 -3.13
C GLU A 14 10.79 -4.08 -1.75
N MET A 15 10.71 -2.82 -1.31
CA MET A 15 11.16 -2.41 0.03
C MET A 15 10.43 -3.17 1.14
N CYS A 16 9.11 -3.34 1.01
CA CYS A 16 8.31 -4.08 1.99
C CYS A 16 8.72 -5.55 2.07
N SER A 17 8.99 -6.17 0.92
CA SER A 17 9.45 -7.56 0.85
C SER A 17 10.82 -7.73 1.53
N ILE A 18 11.76 -6.83 1.26
CA ILE A 18 13.10 -6.82 1.86
C ILE A 18 13.00 -6.65 3.39
N LEU A 19 12.23 -5.67 3.87
CA LEU A 19 12.06 -5.40 5.30
C LEU A 19 11.37 -6.54 6.03
N ALA A 20 10.34 -7.14 5.43
CA ALA A 20 9.68 -8.31 6.00
C ALA A 20 10.62 -9.51 6.07
N SER A 21 11.44 -9.73 5.03
CA SER A 21 12.48 -10.77 5.03
C SER A 21 13.55 -10.55 6.10
N TYR A 22 14.03 -9.32 6.24
CA TYR A 22 14.98 -8.92 7.28
C TYR A 22 14.42 -9.18 8.68
N THR A 23 13.17 -8.78 8.94
CA THR A 23 12.50 -8.95 10.23
C THR A 23 12.34 -10.43 10.59
N ARG A 24 11.91 -11.27 9.62
CA ARG A 24 11.87 -12.73 9.81
C ARG A 24 13.24 -13.35 10.08
N LYS A 25 14.30 -12.89 9.41
CA LYS A 25 15.67 -13.35 9.70
C LYS A 25 16.11 -12.99 11.11
N LYS A 26 15.71 -11.83 11.63
CA LYS A 26 15.98 -11.45 13.01
C LYS A 26 15.27 -12.33 14.03
N ALA A 27 13.98 -12.62 13.80
CA ALA A 27 13.21 -13.57 14.60
C ALA A 27 13.86 -14.96 14.61
N LYS A 28 14.25 -15.48 13.43
CA LYS A 28 14.96 -16.77 13.34
C LYS A 28 16.29 -16.80 14.11
N LEU A 29 17.01 -15.67 14.18
CA LEU A 29 18.24 -15.61 14.96
C LEU A 29 17.96 -15.65 16.47
N ARG A 30 16.84 -15.07 16.92
CA ARG A 30 16.34 -15.21 18.30
C ARG A 30 16.05 -16.68 18.59
N ASP A 31 15.26 -17.33 17.74
CA ASP A 31 14.85 -18.74 17.94
C ASP A 31 16.06 -19.69 18.06
N ARG A 32 17.14 -19.41 17.32
CA ARG A 32 18.39 -20.18 17.40
C ARG A 32 19.14 -19.96 18.71
N ALA A 33 19.14 -18.73 19.21
CA ALA A 33 19.75 -18.42 20.49
C ALA A 33 18.91 -18.97 21.65
N ASP A 34 17.58 -18.95 21.57
CA ASP A 34 16.69 -19.56 22.58
C ASP A 34 16.94 -21.08 22.69
N LEU A 35 17.18 -21.75 21.57
CA LEU A 35 17.59 -23.16 21.58
C LEU A 35 18.92 -23.37 22.30
N LEU A 36 19.90 -22.48 22.07
CA LEU A 36 21.19 -22.56 22.75
C LEU A 36 21.05 -22.28 24.26
N VAL A 37 20.21 -21.33 24.65
CA VAL A 37 19.85 -21.07 26.06
C VAL A 37 19.32 -22.34 26.72
N ALA A 38 18.36 -23.02 26.07
CA ALA A 38 17.83 -24.28 26.58
C ALA A 38 18.91 -25.37 26.73
N GLN A 39 19.78 -25.51 25.72
CA GLN A 39 20.91 -26.46 25.77
C GLN A 39 21.90 -26.14 26.88
N LEU A 40 22.18 -24.86 27.15
CA LEU A 40 23.05 -24.44 28.25
C LEU A 40 22.43 -24.77 29.61
N PHE A 41 21.13 -24.59 29.77
CA PHE A 41 20.42 -24.99 31.00
C PHE A 41 20.44 -26.51 31.20
N ASP A 42 20.14 -27.28 30.15
CA ASP A 42 20.17 -28.75 30.20
C ASP A 42 21.58 -29.25 30.55
N PHE A 43 22.60 -28.71 29.89
CA PHE A 43 24.00 -29.05 30.17
C PHE A 43 24.44 -28.65 31.57
N SER A 44 24.01 -27.48 32.08
CA SER A 44 24.34 -27.07 33.46
C SER A 44 23.86 -28.07 34.53
N SER A 45 22.85 -28.88 34.22
CA SER A 45 22.31 -29.87 35.14
C SER A 45 23.19 -31.12 35.28
N THR A 46 24.16 -31.32 34.37
CA THR A 46 25.08 -32.47 34.38
C THR A 46 26.44 -32.15 35.02
N GLU A 47 26.72 -30.88 35.28
CA GLU A 47 28.02 -30.38 35.73
C GLU A 47 28.07 -30.20 37.26
N ASP A 48 29.28 -29.97 37.80
CA ASP A 48 29.50 -29.68 39.21
C ASP A 48 28.93 -28.31 39.61
N LEU A 49 28.74 -28.08 40.92
CA LEU A 49 28.05 -26.89 41.45
C LEU A 49 28.63 -25.54 40.99
N GLU A 50 29.96 -25.45 40.88
CA GLU A 50 30.63 -24.21 40.48
C GLU A 50 30.40 -23.93 38.99
N PHE A 51 30.58 -24.96 38.15
CA PHE A 51 30.39 -24.86 36.71
C PHE A 51 28.91 -24.71 36.30
N GLN A 52 28.01 -25.39 37.01
CA GLN A 52 26.57 -25.24 36.88
C GLN A 52 26.13 -23.79 37.06
N THR A 53 26.64 -23.11 38.10
CA THR A 53 26.29 -21.72 38.38
C THR A 53 26.75 -20.80 37.26
N GLY A 54 27.99 -20.99 36.76
CA GLY A 54 28.52 -20.23 35.63
C GLY A 54 27.71 -20.43 34.35
N LEU A 55 27.33 -21.66 34.02
CA LEU A 55 26.52 -21.98 32.84
C LEU A 55 25.10 -21.42 32.92
N LYS A 56 24.47 -21.44 34.09
CA LYS A 56 23.15 -20.83 34.31
C LYS A 56 23.20 -19.32 34.11
N ASN A 57 24.19 -18.64 34.69
CA ASN A 57 24.37 -17.19 34.49
C ASN A 57 24.60 -16.85 33.02
N LEU A 58 25.42 -17.63 32.31
CA LEU A 58 25.64 -17.46 30.87
C LEU A 58 24.34 -17.63 30.05
N ALA A 59 23.53 -18.64 30.39
CA ALA A 59 22.25 -18.88 29.73
C ALA A 59 21.25 -17.74 29.99
N GLU A 60 21.18 -17.24 31.23
CA GLU A 60 20.35 -16.10 31.62
C GLU A 60 20.75 -14.82 30.88
N ASP A 61 22.05 -14.49 30.85
CA ASP A 61 22.57 -13.33 30.11
C ASP A 61 22.23 -13.42 28.61
N LEU A 62 22.38 -14.60 28.01
CA LEU A 62 22.02 -14.83 26.61
C LEU A 62 20.51 -14.73 26.36
N ALA A 63 19.68 -15.17 27.32
CA ALA A 63 18.23 -15.05 27.27
C ALA A 63 17.80 -13.57 27.29
N MET A 64 18.41 -12.74 28.15
CA MET A 64 18.14 -11.29 28.17
C MET A 64 18.44 -10.63 26.81
N VAL A 65 19.52 -11.04 26.13
CA VAL A 65 19.82 -10.58 24.76
C VAL A 65 18.69 -10.95 23.79
N GLN A 66 18.05 -12.11 23.95
CA GLN A 66 16.94 -12.54 23.11
C GLN A 66 15.65 -11.78 23.40
N ASP A 67 15.40 -11.38 24.65
CA ASP A 67 14.27 -10.49 24.98
C ASP A 67 14.39 -9.13 24.28
N TYR A 68 15.59 -8.54 24.26
CA TYR A 68 15.85 -7.32 23.48
C TYR A 68 15.63 -7.55 21.98
N ARG A 69 16.01 -8.74 21.49
CA ARG A 69 15.82 -9.12 20.09
C ARG A 69 14.34 -9.28 19.75
N GLN A 70 13.55 -9.84 20.66
CA GLN A 70 12.10 -9.95 20.52
C GLN A 70 11.47 -8.56 20.43
N ALA A 71 11.80 -7.66 21.36
CA ALA A 71 11.33 -6.29 21.32
C ALA A 71 11.72 -5.57 20.02
N GLN A 72 12.92 -5.85 19.49
CA GLN A 72 13.35 -5.33 18.20
C GLN A 72 12.53 -5.88 17.02
N VAL A 73 12.22 -7.19 17.02
CA VAL A 73 11.36 -7.81 16.01
C VAL A 73 9.96 -7.18 16.04
N ASP A 74 9.34 -7.10 17.22
CA ASP A 74 8.01 -6.51 17.37
C ASP A 74 7.97 -5.05 16.91
N ARG A 75 9.02 -4.29 17.22
CA ARG A 75 9.13 -2.90 16.78
C ARG A 75 9.33 -2.79 15.26
N LEU A 76 10.11 -3.69 14.65
CA LEU A 76 10.24 -3.73 13.18
C LEU A 76 8.91 -4.07 12.51
N GLU A 77 8.17 -5.05 13.03
CA GLU A 77 6.87 -5.43 12.46
C GLU A 77 5.86 -4.30 12.59
N THR A 78 5.71 -3.73 13.79
CA THR A 78 4.67 -2.75 14.08
C THR A 78 4.97 -1.34 13.58
N LYS A 79 6.24 -0.90 13.63
CA LYS A 79 6.62 0.49 13.32
C LYS A 79 7.25 0.66 11.95
N VAL A 80 7.66 -0.41 11.28
CA VAL A 80 8.34 -0.33 9.97
C VAL A 80 7.56 -1.08 8.91
N VAL A 81 7.32 -2.39 9.11
CA VAL A 81 6.67 -3.24 8.09
C VAL A 81 5.18 -2.89 7.93
N ALA A 82 4.44 -2.79 9.04
CA ALA A 82 3.00 -2.52 8.98
C ALA A 82 2.65 -1.16 8.32
N PRO A 83 3.31 -0.04 8.65
CA PRO A 83 3.06 1.23 7.97
C PRO A 83 3.37 1.20 6.48
N LEU A 84 4.48 0.55 6.09
CA LEU A 84 4.86 0.43 4.68
C LEU A 84 3.84 -0.42 3.90
N LYS A 85 3.34 -1.49 4.51
CA LYS A 85 2.27 -2.32 3.93
C LYS A 85 0.98 -1.53 3.75
N ALA A 86 0.60 -0.72 4.73
CA ALA A 86 -0.59 0.14 4.65
C ALA A 86 -0.48 1.17 3.51
N TYR A 87 0.71 1.75 3.30
CA TYR A 87 0.95 2.65 2.18
C TYR A 87 0.79 1.96 0.82
N GLY A 88 1.20 0.68 0.71
CA GLY A 88 0.96 -0.14 -0.47
C GLY A 88 -0.53 -0.20 -0.85
N GLU A 89 -1.42 -0.39 0.13
CA GLU A 89 -2.87 -0.38 -0.10
C GLU A 89 -3.38 1.00 -0.56
N ILE A 90 -2.83 2.10 -0.01
CA ILE A 90 -3.18 3.46 -0.45
C ILE A 90 -2.82 3.67 -1.92
N VAL A 91 -1.64 3.24 -2.36
CA VAL A 91 -1.20 3.36 -3.77
C VAL A 91 -2.11 2.54 -4.70
N LYS A 92 -2.47 1.33 -4.28
CA LYS A 92 -3.37 0.44 -5.01
C LYS A 92 -4.77 1.06 -5.16
N ASN A 93 -5.32 1.64 -4.10
CA ASN A 93 -6.62 2.33 -4.13
C ASN A 93 -6.58 3.54 -5.08
N LYS A 94 -5.56 4.40 -4.98
CA LYS A 94 -5.39 5.55 -5.89
C LYS A 94 -5.30 5.13 -7.36
N LYS A 95 -4.67 3.99 -7.65
CA LYS A 95 -4.59 3.42 -9.00
C LYS A 95 -5.95 2.96 -9.51
N MET A 96 -6.80 2.38 -8.64
CA MET A 96 -8.17 2.03 -8.99
C MET A 96 -9.02 3.28 -9.28
N ASP A 97 -8.90 4.31 -8.46
CA ASP A 97 -9.62 5.57 -8.66
C ASP A 97 -9.25 6.25 -9.98
N LEU A 98 -7.94 6.28 -10.32
CA LEU A 98 -7.49 6.81 -11.61
C LEU A 98 -8.03 6.02 -12.80
N LYS A 99 -8.11 4.69 -12.71
CA LYS A 99 -8.70 3.86 -13.76
C LYS A 99 -10.18 4.18 -13.95
N LYS A 100 -10.92 4.34 -12.85
CA LYS A 100 -12.34 4.73 -12.89
C LYS A 100 -12.50 6.11 -13.53
N LEU A 101 -11.74 7.11 -13.07
CA LEU A 101 -11.75 8.46 -13.64
C LEU A 101 -11.43 8.45 -15.14
N SER A 102 -10.42 7.68 -15.56
CA SER A 102 -10.08 7.55 -16.98
C SER A 102 -11.22 6.94 -17.80
N SER A 103 -11.92 5.94 -17.25
CA SER A 103 -13.08 5.34 -17.91
C SER A 103 -14.26 6.30 -18.05
N ASP A 104 -14.53 7.10 -17.01
CA ASP A 104 -15.58 8.13 -17.03
C ASP A 104 -15.23 9.22 -18.05
N LEU A 105 -13.99 9.73 -18.05
CA LEU A 105 -13.52 10.71 -19.04
C LEU A 105 -13.64 10.19 -20.48
N ASN A 106 -13.30 8.92 -20.71
CA ASN A 106 -13.44 8.30 -22.03
C ASN A 106 -14.91 8.17 -22.46
N ARG A 107 -15.84 7.95 -21.52
CA ARG A 107 -17.29 7.94 -21.82
C ARG A 107 -17.77 9.34 -22.19
N GLU A 108 -17.46 10.35 -21.39
CA GLU A 108 -17.83 11.74 -21.67
C GLU A 108 -17.26 12.22 -23.00
N HIS A 109 -16.00 11.87 -23.30
CA HIS A 109 -15.39 12.21 -24.58
C HIS A 109 -16.12 11.58 -25.77
N LYS A 110 -16.58 10.32 -25.65
CA LYS A 110 -17.39 9.68 -26.69
C LYS A 110 -18.75 10.35 -26.86
N GLU A 111 -19.40 10.76 -25.77
CA GLU A 111 -20.67 11.48 -25.85
C GLU A 111 -20.51 12.85 -26.50
N LEU A 112 -19.45 13.61 -26.16
CA LEU A 112 -19.11 14.86 -26.84
C LEU A 112 -18.88 14.66 -28.34
N GLN A 113 -18.12 13.65 -28.74
CA GLN A 113 -17.91 13.33 -30.15
C GLN A 113 -19.22 13.00 -30.88
N LYS A 114 -20.17 12.32 -30.22
CA LYS A 114 -21.50 12.07 -30.80
C LYS A 114 -22.29 13.37 -30.96
N LEU A 115 -22.30 14.24 -29.95
CA LEU A 115 -22.97 15.54 -29.99
C LEU A 115 -22.41 16.42 -31.12
N ASP A 116 -21.09 16.49 -31.28
CA ASP A 116 -20.46 17.25 -32.36
C ASP A 116 -20.83 16.71 -33.74
N ARG A 117 -20.86 15.39 -33.91
CA ARG A 117 -21.34 14.76 -35.16
C ARG A 117 -22.80 15.08 -35.45
N MET A 118 -23.67 15.13 -34.44
CA MET A 118 -25.08 15.51 -34.63
C MET A 118 -25.21 16.99 -34.98
N ARG A 119 -24.46 17.87 -34.32
CA ARG A 119 -24.41 19.31 -34.64
C ARG A 119 -23.92 19.59 -36.06
N GLN A 120 -22.93 18.85 -36.56
CA GLN A 120 -22.45 18.98 -37.93
C GLN A 120 -23.47 18.46 -38.97
N LYS A 121 -24.28 17.46 -38.62
CA LYS A 121 -25.31 16.89 -39.51
C LYS A 121 -26.61 17.71 -39.58
N SER A 122 -26.87 18.57 -38.58
CA SER A 122 -28.02 19.51 -38.55
C SER A 122 -27.59 20.98 -38.63
N PRO A 123 -27.14 21.49 -39.80
CA PRO A 123 -26.87 22.92 -39.98
C PRO A 123 -28.14 23.77 -40.06
N GLY A 124 -29.31 23.19 -40.40
CA GLY A 124 -30.58 23.89 -40.62
C GLY A 124 -31.32 24.35 -39.36
N ASP A 125 -31.12 23.70 -38.20
CA ASP A 125 -31.78 24.07 -36.94
C ASP A 125 -31.27 25.42 -36.37
N ARG A 126 -30.11 25.89 -36.84
CA ARG A 126 -29.60 27.23 -36.49
C ARG A 126 -30.47 28.36 -37.05
N GLN A 127 -31.16 28.13 -38.17
CA GLN A 127 -32.04 29.14 -38.79
C GLN A 127 -33.48 29.07 -38.26
N GLY A 128 -33.92 27.89 -37.80
CA GLY A 128 -35.27 27.70 -37.23
C GLY A 128 -35.49 28.40 -35.88
N ILE A 129 -34.50 28.39 -34.99
CA ILE A 129 -34.62 29.05 -33.66
C ILE A 129 -34.64 30.58 -33.79
N VAL A 130 -33.89 31.14 -34.74
CA VAL A 130 -33.92 32.57 -35.03
C VAL A 130 -35.29 32.95 -35.59
N SER A 131 -35.80 32.21 -36.59
CA SER A 131 -37.10 32.48 -37.21
C SER A 131 -38.28 32.38 -36.23
N CYS A 132 -38.25 31.41 -35.30
CA CYS A 132 -39.34 31.23 -34.32
C CYS A 132 -39.39 32.35 -33.26
N SER A 133 -38.24 32.93 -32.89
CA SER A 133 -38.18 34.09 -31.99
C SER A 133 -38.74 35.37 -32.63
N TRP A 134 -38.45 35.60 -33.92
CA TRP A 134 -39.01 36.75 -34.66
C TRP A 134 -40.53 36.66 -34.88
N LEU A 135 -41.08 35.46 -35.05
CA LEU A 135 -42.52 35.22 -35.22
C LEU A 135 -43.36 35.43 -33.94
N GLN A 136 -42.74 35.38 -32.75
CA GLN A 136 -43.42 35.73 -31.50
C GLN A 136 -43.47 37.25 -31.26
N HIS A 137 -42.47 38.00 -31.74
CA HIS A 137 -42.47 39.46 -31.61
C HIS A 137 -43.48 40.15 -32.55
N THR A 138 -43.76 39.59 -33.72
CA THR A 138 -44.72 40.16 -34.70
C THR A 138 -46.19 39.86 -34.39
N LYS A 139 -46.48 38.85 -33.56
CA LYS A 139 -47.85 38.59 -33.05
C LYS A 139 -48.24 39.47 -31.85
N ASN A 140 -47.30 40.16 -31.22
CA ASN A 140 -47.53 40.99 -30.04
C ASN A 140 -47.59 42.50 -30.34
N GLN A 141 -47.65 42.88 -31.62
CA GLN A 141 -47.86 44.26 -32.09
C GLN A 141 -49.07 44.38 -33.03
N SER A 142 -50.05 43.48 -32.88
CA SER A 142 -51.35 43.60 -33.56
C SER A 142 -52.24 44.65 -32.92
#